data_AF-A0A2P2HZ49-F1
#
_entry.id   AF-A0A2P2HZ49-F1
#
_cell.length_a   1.000
_cell.length_b   1.000
_cell.length_c   1.000
_cell.angle_alpha   90.00
_cell.angle_beta   90.00
_cell.angle_gamma   90.00
#
_symmetry.space_group_name_H-M   'P 1'
#
loop_
_entity.id
_entity.type
_entity.pdbx_description
1 polymer ?
#
loop_
_entity_poly.entity_id
_entity_poly.type
_entity_poly.pdbx_seq_one_letter_code
_entity_poly.pdbx_strand_id
1 'polypeptide(L)'
;EGVDERAASAGEDEDAGVEALQPRGVGSVITASTIRAKMSGSTATTTASTKASAAPEVDYTSKTLTAYTGARYTIEVCTKLKTNILTTATALTYFHKFYERTTFEQYDPFTIGCTCIYLASKIVDDDIRIRDIINVGLSCLKRNSPPLMLEPYFIMRDSLTQCELLLMRVINFKLKVDLPHKYLLHYLSALKDWIGKDTFNTIPVSSMAWRVLQDCYHSDLVIRKNAELVAVTCVTMALELYGVVVPHDLTTPWYTVLHTSCTKDAVSELTFQIFDLYEMENTLEFIKT
;
A
#
# COMPACT_ATOMS: atom_id res chain seq x y z
N GLU A 1 37.79 73.61 -30.92
CA GLU A 1 36.33 73.73 -30.80
C GLU A 1 35.89 72.65 -29.83
N GLY A 2 35.69 72.96 -28.55
CA GLY A 2 34.47 73.61 -28.06
C GLY A 2 33.49 72.48 -27.69
N VAL A 3 33.56 71.87 -26.50
CA VAL A 3 33.06 72.37 -25.20
C VAL A 3 31.55 72.15 -25.03
N ASP A 4 31.20 71.69 -23.82
CA ASP A 4 29.90 71.75 -23.10
C ASP A 4 28.94 70.55 -23.16
N GLU A 5 28.77 69.81 -22.03
CA GLU A 5 28.04 70.13 -20.77
C GLU A 5 26.55 69.77 -20.93
N ARG A 6 25.81 69.10 -20.02
CA ARG A 6 25.66 69.07 -18.54
C ARG A 6 24.86 67.79 -18.22
N ALA A 7 25.04 67.01 -17.14
CA ALA A 7 25.11 67.28 -15.70
C ALA A 7 23.81 67.83 -15.07
N ALA A 8 23.07 66.98 -14.34
CA ALA A 8 22.30 67.21 -13.10
C ALA A 8 21.46 65.95 -12.82
N SER A 9 21.62 65.10 -11.79
CA SER A 9 21.83 65.19 -10.33
C SER A 9 20.60 65.60 -9.50
N ALA A 10 20.35 64.79 -8.46
CA ALA A 10 19.48 64.97 -7.28
C ALA A 10 17.98 64.71 -7.49
N GLY A 11 17.26 64.00 -6.62
CA GLY A 11 17.53 63.42 -5.30
C GLY A 11 16.19 63.15 -4.59
N GLU A 12 16.21 62.25 -3.60
CA GLU A 12 15.33 62.14 -2.40
C GLU A 12 13.83 61.85 -2.63
N ASP A 13 13.35 60.64 -2.30
CA ASP A 13 12.83 60.17 -1.00
C ASP A 13 11.30 60.27 -0.95
N GLU A 14 10.60 59.14 -0.82
CA GLU A 14 9.39 59.04 0.01
C GLU A 14 9.09 57.56 0.35
N ASP A 15 9.16 57.29 1.66
CA ASP A 15 8.74 56.07 2.35
C ASP A 15 7.20 56.09 2.51
N ALA A 16 6.52 55.05 2.04
CA ALA A 16 5.13 54.79 2.40
C ALA A 16 4.75 53.32 2.19
N GLY A 17 4.54 52.63 3.31
CA GLY A 17 3.30 51.88 3.51
C GLY A 17 3.22 50.47 2.91
N VAL A 18 3.52 49.49 3.76
CA VAL A 18 2.75 48.25 4.00
C VAL A 18 1.42 48.17 3.24
N GLU A 19 1.33 47.32 2.21
CA GLU A 19 0.05 46.69 1.86
C GLU A 19 0.25 45.28 1.28
N ALA A 20 -0.50 44.35 1.85
CA ALA A 20 -0.42 42.92 1.67
C ALA A 20 -0.89 42.48 0.27
N LEU A 21 -0.09 41.65 -0.41
CA LEU A 21 -0.57 40.81 -1.51
C LEU A 21 -0.13 39.35 -1.33
N GLN A 22 -1.01 38.58 -0.70
CA GLN A 22 -1.26 37.17 -1.04
C GLN A 22 -2.77 37.02 -1.31
N PRO A 23 -3.24 35.98 -2.00
CA PRO A 23 -2.58 35.15 -3.02
C PRO A 23 -3.46 35.03 -4.29
N ARG A 24 -2.88 34.78 -5.47
CA ARG A 24 -3.66 34.30 -6.62
C ARG A 24 -3.22 32.90 -7.01
N GLY A 25 -4.07 31.95 -6.60
CA GLY A 25 -4.35 30.72 -7.35
C GLY A 25 -3.22 29.71 -7.45
N VAL A 26 -2.73 29.20 -6.31
CA VAL A 26 -2.03 27.91 -6.31
C VAL A 26 -3.10 26.85 -6.43
N GLY A 27 -3.18 26.20 -7.60
CA GLY A 27 -3.97 25.00 -7.81
C GLY A 27 -3.66 24.00 -6.70
N SER A 28 -4.72 23.42 -6.13
CA SER A 28 -4.73 22.53 -4.98
C SER A 28 -3.63 21.47 -5.05
N VAL A 29 -2.44 21.79 -4.54
CA VAL A 29 -1.45 20.81 -4.14
C VAL A 29 -1.76 20.58 -2.68
N ILE A 30 -2.27 19.41 -2.34
CA ILE A 30 -2.39 19.03 -0.94
C ILE A 30 -0.99 19.07 -0.37
N THR A 31 -0.76 20.07 0.48
CA THR A 31 0.52 20.32 1.09
C THR A 31 0.86 19.13 1.98
N ALA A 32 2.13 18.72 2.02
CA ALA A 32 2.61 17.67 2.92
C ALA A 32 2.20 17.90 4.39
N SER A 33 1.92 19.16 4.77
CA SER A 33 1.35 19.53 6.06
C SER A 33 -0.08 19.05 6.30
N THR A 34 -0.95 18.93 5.29
CA THR A 34 -2.30 18.36 5.42
C THR A 34 -2.26 16.84 5.60
N ILE A 35 -1.35 16.18 4.88
CA ILE A 35 -1.06 14.75 5.05
C ILE A 35 -0.49 14.49 6.45
N ARG A 36 0.48 15.31 6.87
CA ARG A 36 1.10 15.21 8.20
C ARG A 36 0.11 15.57 9.31
N ALA A 37 -0.78 16.53 9.12
CA ALA A 37 -1.82 16.90 10.08
C ALA A 37 -2.88 15.79 10.25
N LYS A 38 -3.24 15.10 9.16
CA LYS A 38 -4.09 13.90 9.23
C LYS A 38 -3.38 12.74 9.95
N MET A 39 -2.06 12.57 9.75
CA MET A 39 -1.25 11.57 10.46
C MET A 39 -0.98 11.92 11.94
N SER A 40 -0.81 13.20 12.28
CA SER A 40 -0.47 13.63 13.65
C SER A 40 -1.66 13.64 14.61
N GLY A 41 -2.89 13.43 14.13
CA GLY A 41 -4.04 13.09 14.98
C GLY A 41 -3.91 11.72 15.65
N SER A 42 -2.94 10.90 15.22
CA SER A 42 -2.60 9.59 15.78
C SER A 42 -1.31 9.65 16.60
N THR A 43 -1.29 10.42 17.68
CA THR A 43 -0.31 10.22 18.75
C THR A 43 -1.00 9.57 19.94
N ALA A 44 -1.09 8.24 19.90
CA ALA A 44 -1.37 7.45 21.10
C ALA A 44 -0.06 7.29 21.90
N THR A 45 -0.16 7.69 23.15
CA THR A 45 0.81 7.71 24.24
C THR A 45 1.84 6.58 24.24
N THR A 46 3.11 6.95 24.20
CA THR A 46 4.26 6.12 24.58
C THR A 46 4.08 5.62 26.02
N THR A 47 3.84 4.32 26.19
CA THR A 47 4.27 3.59 27.39
C THR A 47 5.10 2.40 26.95
N ALA A 48 6.35 2.40 27.38
CA ALA A 48 7.30 1.33 27.12
C ALA A 48 6.92 0.09 27.92
N SER A 49 6.62 -1.02 27.23
CA SER A 49 6.95 -2.37 27.70
C SER A 49 6.95 -3.36 26.55
N THR A 50 8.12 -3.97 26.36
CA THR A 50 8.49 -5.05 25.44
C THR A 50 7.44 -6.17 25.32
N LYS A 51 6.78 -6.27 24.16
CA LYS A 51 6.26 -7.52 23.54
C LYS A 51 5.91 -7.21 22.07
N ALA A 52 6.32 -8.10 21.17
CA ALA A 52 6.18 -7.93 19.72
C ALA A 52 4.72 -7.61 19.31
N SER A 53 4.54 -6.52 18.55
CA SER A 53 3.25 -6.01 18.10
C SER A 53 2.60 -6.96 17.08
N ALA A 54 1.69 -7.81 17.54
CA ALA A 54 0.71 -8.46 16.66
C ALA A 54 -0.39 -7.45 16.34
N ALA A 55 -0.75 -7.32 15.06
CA ALA A 55 -1.88 -6.49 14.62
C ALA A 55 -3.16 -6.91 15.37
N PRO A 56 -4.08 -5.99 15.70
CA PRO A 56 -5.18 -6.32 16.58
C PRO A 56 -6.18 -7.25 15.88
N GLU A 57 -6.65 -8.23 16.64
CA GLU A 57 -7.27 -9.46 16.15
C GLU A 57 -8.75 -9.23 15.76
N VAL A 58 -9.16 -9.74 14.59
CA VAL A 58 -10.50 -9.50 14.03
C VAL A 58 -11.31 -10.78 14.05
N ASP A 59 -12.55 -10.69 14.55
CA ASP A 59 -13.55 -11.74 14.38
C ASP A 59 -14.19 -11.61 13.00
N TYR A 60 -13.97 -12.64 12.18
CA TYR A 60 -14.42 -12.71 10.80
C TYR A 60 -15.85 -13.27 10.66
N THR A 61 -16.47 -13.73 11.76
CA THR A 61 -17.75 -14.45 11.71
C THR A 61 -19.00 -13.56 11.80
N SER A 62 -18.86 -12.31 12.25
CA SER A 62 -19.99 -11.42 12.59
C SER A 62 -20.13 -10.20 11.67
N LYS A 63 -19.20 -10.00 10.72
CA LYS A 63 -19.11 -8.78 9.90
C LYS A 63 -19.59 -9.04 8.46
N THR A 64 -20.15 -8.01 7.82
CA THR A 64 -20.45 -7.98 6.38
C THR A 64 -19.23 -8.44 5.60
N LEU A 65 -19.36 -9.54 4.84
CA LEU A 65 -18.31 -10.07 3.97
C LEU A 65 -17.94 -9.02 2.92
N THR A 66 -16.92 -8.22 3.21
CA THR A 66 -16.32 -7.29 2.27
C THR A 66 -15.01 -7.86 1.72
N ALA A 67 -14.64 -7.47 0.50
CA ALA A 67 -13.37 -7.83 -0.12
C ALA A 67 -12.17 -7.55 0.81
N TYR A 68 -12.23 -6.43 1.54
CA TYR A 68 -11.24 -6.04 2.53
C TYR A 68 -11.07 -7.08 3.65
N THR A 69 -12.18 -7.59 4.18
CA THR A 69 -12.17 -8.58 5.28
C THR A 69 -11.54 -9.90 4.83
N GLY A 70 -11.87 -10.36 3.63
CA GLY A 70 -11.26 -11.56 3.04
C GLY A 70 -9.78 -11.39 2.69
N ALA A 71 -9.38 -10.21 2.19
CA ALA A 71 -7.98 -9.88 1.95
C ALA A 71 -7.18 -9.84 3.25
N ARG A 72 -7.71 -9.21 4.31
CA ARG A 72 -7.09 -9.18 5.64
C ARG A 72 -6.94 -10.58 6.24
N TYR A 73 -7.96 -11.42 6.13
CA TYR A 73 -7.86 -12.82 6.53
C TYR A 73 -6.73 -13.55 5.79
N THR A 74 -6.66 -13.39 4.47
CA THR A 74 -5.63 -14.01 3.63
C THR A 74 -4.23 -13.56 4.05
N ILE A 75 -4.04 -12.26 4.36
CA ILE A 75 -2.78 -11.72 4.88
C ILE A 75 -2.43 -12.31 6.25
N GLU A 76 -3.40 -12.42 7.16
CA GLU A 76 -3.18 -13.00 8.49
C GLU A 76 -2.74 -14.47 8.39
N VAL A 77 -3.38 -15.25 7.51
CA VAL A 77 -3.00 -16.65 7.24
C VAL A 77 -1.59 -16.72 6.67
N CYS A 78 -1.26 -15.91 5.66
CA CYS A 78 0.08 -15.85 5.08
C CYS A 78 1.16 -15.50 6.13
N THR A 79 0.85 -14.54 7.01
CA THR A 79 1.75 -14.08 8.08
C THR A 79 2.01 -15.19 9.09
N LYS A 80 0.98 -15.93 9.50
CA LYS A 80 1.11 -17.07 10.43
C LYS A 80 1.84 -18.26 9.80
N LEU A 81 1.63 -18.50 8.51
CA LEU A 81 2.35 -19.50 7.73
C LEU A 81 3.80 -19.09 7.40
N LYS A 82 4.17 -17.82 7.63
CA LYS A 82 5.48 -17.24 7.28
C LYS A 82 5.85 -17.44 5.81
N THR A 83 4.86 -17.29 4.93
CA THR A 83 5.05 -17.44 3.48
C THR A 83 5.95 -16.34 2.92
N ASN A 84 6.52 -16.57 1.73
CA ASN A 84 7.22 -15.52 1.01
C ASN A 84 6.26 -14.34 0.70
N ILE A 85 6.78 -13.12 0.75
CA ILE A 85 6.03 -11.90 0.43
C ILE A 85 5.51 -11.94 -1.00
N LEU A 86 6.28 -12.53 -1.93
CA LEU A 86 5.84 -12.73 -3.32
C LEU A 86 4.65 -13.70 -3.41
N THR A 87 4.64 -14.77 -2.60
CA THR A 87 3.52 -15.70 -2.48
C THR A 87 2.28 -14.98 -1.96
N THR A 88 2.42 -14.19 -0.90
CA THR A 88 1.33 -13.41 -0.30
C THR A 88 0.73 -12.42 -1.30
N ALA A 89 1.58 -11.64 -1.98
CA ALA A 89 1.16 -10.65 -2.96
C ALA A 89 0.44 -11.28 -4.17
N THR A 90 0.94 -12.42 -4.64
CA THR A 90 0.33 -13.18 -5.73
C THR A 90 -1.02 -13.75 -5.31
N ALA A 91 -1.12 -14.33 -4.11
CA ALA A 91 -2.37 -14.86 -3.56
C ALA A 91 -3.45 -13.77 -3.44
N LEU A 92 -3.08 -12.58 -2.94
CA LEU A 92 -4.00 -11.44 -2.83
C LEU A 92 -4.46 -10.93 -4.19
N THR A 93 -3.56 -10.90 -5.17
CA THR A 93 -3.92 -10.53 -6.54
C THR A 93 -4.91 -11.54 -7.14
N TYR A 94 -4.75 -12.84 -6.87
CA TYR A 94 -5.73 -13.85 -7.29
C TYR A 94 -7.06 -13.69 -6.57
N PHE A 95 -7.04 -13.41 -5.28
CA PHE A 95 -8.25 -13.19 -4.48
C PHE A 95 -9.08 -12.04 -5.05
N HIS A 96 -8.47 -10.88 -5.26
CA HIS A 96 -9.19 -9.72 -5.78
C HIS A 96 -9.65 -9.95 -7.24
N LYS A 97 -8.86 -10.63 -8.09
CA LYS A 97 -9.27 -10.98 -9.47
C LYS A 97 -10.45 -11.95 -9.52
N PHE A 98 -10.52 -12.84 -8.54
CA PHE A 98 -11.63 -13.78 -8.42
C PHE A 98 -12.93 -13.03 -8.10
N TYR A 99 -12.90 -12.18 -7.08
CA TYR A 99 -14.06 -11.41 -6.63
C TYR A 99 -14.49 -10.25 -7.54
N GLU A 100 -13.67 -9.88 -8.53
CA GLU A 100 -14.11 -9.01 -9.64
C GLU A 100 -15.18 -9.70 -10.51
N ARG A 101 -15.18 -11.04 -10.56
CA ARG A 101 -16.01 -11.84 -11.48
C ARG A 101 -17.04 -12.71 -10.78
N THR A 102 -16.96 -12.83 -9.46
CA THR A 102 -17.82 -13.66 -8.63
C THR A 102 -18.35 -12.87 -7.45
N THR A 103 -19.49 -13.28 -6.89
CA THR A 103 -20.05 -12.63 -5.70
C THR A 103 -19.65 -13.35 -4.41
N PHE A 104 -19.57 -12.59 -3.31
CA PHE A 104 -19.28 -13.11 -1.96
C PHE A 104 -20.36 -14.05 -1.40
N GLU A 105 -21.55 -14.07 -1.99
CA GLU A 105 -22.65 -14.96 -1.62
C GLU A 105 -22.48 -16.38 -2.18
N GLN A 106 -21.81 -16.51 -3.34
CA GLN A 106 -21.64 -17.82 -4.00
C GLN A 106 -20.44 -18.59 -3.46
N TYR A 107 -19.37 -17.88 -3.10
CA TYR A 107 -18.11 -18.49 -2.67
C TYR A 107 -17.59 -17.84 -1.39
N ASP A 108 -17.37 -18.69 -0.40
CA ASP A 108 -16.81 -18.31 0.89
C ASP A 108 -15.39 -17.73 0.74
N PRO A 109 -15.13 -16.47 1.15
CA PRO A 109 -13.84 -15.81 1.02
C PRO A 109 -12.74 -16.45 1.85
N PHE A 110 -13.07 -17.17 2.92
CA PHE A 110 -12.05 -17.87 3.70
C PHE A 110 -11.52 -19.09 2.94
N THR A 111 -12.42 -19.87 2.35
CA THR A 111 -12.08 -21.02 1.50
C THR A 111 -11.34 -20.59 0.23
N ILE A 112 -11.82 -19.53 -0.44
CA ILE A 112 -11.14 -18.97 -1.62
C ILE A 112 -9.79 -18.37 -1.24
N GLY A 113 -9.68 -17.64 -0.13
CA GLY A 113 -8.40 -17.12 0.37
C GLY A 113 -7.36 -18.22 0.58
N CYS A 114 -7.74 -19.32 1.24
CA CYS A 114 -6.86 -20.49 1.41
C CYS A 114 -6.46 -21.12 0.07
N THR A 115 -7.40 -21.20 -0.88
CA THR A 115 -7.16 -21.73 -2.23
C THR A 115 -6.19 -20.83 -3.00
N CYS A 116 -6.32 -19.50 -2.89
CA CYS A 116 -5.41 -18.54 -3.51
C CYS A 116 -3.98 -18.70 -2.98
N ILE A 117 -3.81 -18.89 -1.67
CA ILE A 117 -2.50 -19.15 -1.05
C ILE A 117 -1.91 -20.46 -1.58
N TYR A 118 -2.71 -21.52 -1.63
CA TYR A 118 -2.27 -22.83 -2.13
C TYR A 118 -1.87 -22.80 -3.61
N LEU A 119 -2.62 -22.08 -4.46
CA LEU A 119 -2.25 -21.90 -5.86
C LEU A 119 -0.99 -21.04 -5.98
N ALA A 120 -0.90 -19.92 -5.24
CA ALA A 120 0.26 -19.03 -5.29
C ALA A 120 1.55 -19.75 -4.83
N SER A 121 1.48 -20.60 -3.80
CA SER A 121 2.64 -21.34 -3.32
C SER A 121 3.19 -22.28 -4.38
N LYS A 122 2.34 -22.91 -5.19
CA LYS A 122 2.76 -23.74 -6.34
C LYS A 122 3.40 -22.93 -7.47
N ILE A 123 2.98 -21.69 -7.69
CA ILE A 123 3.51 -20.85 -8.77
C ILE A 123 4.84 -20.19 -8.38
N VAL A 124 5.00 -19.85 -7.11
CA VAL A 124 6.21 -19.22 -6.57
C VAL A 124 7.25 -20.26 -6.08
N ASP A 125 6.89 -21.55 -6.12
CA ASP A 125 7.69 -22.68 -5.59
C ASP A 125 7.99 -22.54 -4.07
N ASP A 126 6.97 -22.17 -3.30
CA ASP A 126 7.01 -22.09 -1.83
C ASP A 126 6.50 -23.43 -1.23
N ASP A 127 7.30 -24.08 -0.37
CA ASP A 127 7.01 -25.42 0.18
C ASP A 127 5.99 -25.35 1.32
N ILE A 128 4.74 -25.05 0.97
CA ILE A 128 3.63 -24.95 1.90
C ILE A 128 2.70 -26.15 1.73
N ARG A 129 2.53 -26.92 2.81
CA ARG A 129 1.63 -28.08 2.80
C ARG A 129 0.18 -27.62 2.93
N ILE A 130 -0.71 -28.23 2.14
CA ILE A 130 -2.16 -27.98 2.21
C ILE A 130 -2.73 -28.16 3.63
N ARG A 131 -2.15 -29.07 4.42
CA ARG A 131 -2.52 -29.30 5.81
C ARG A 131 -2.30 -28.05 6.67
N ASP A 132 -1.17 -27.39 6.50
CA ASP A 132 -0.81 -26.22 7.31
C ASP A 132 -1.70 -25.03 6.93
N ILE A 133 -2.04 -24.89 5.64
CA ILE A 133 -2.99 -23.88 5.16
C ILE A 133 -4.37 -24.06 5.83
N ILE A 134 -4.91 -25.29 5.82
CA ILE A 134 -6.23 -25.57 6.41
C ILE A 134 -6.21 -25.34 7.94
N ASN A 135 -5.17 -25.82 8.62
CA ASN A 135 -5.05 -25.67 10.07
C ASN A 135 -4.92 -24.21 10.50
N VAL A 136 -4.04 -23.45 9.85
CA VAL A 136 -3.85 -22.02 10.14
C VAL A 136 -5.08 -21.22 9.73
N GLY A 137 -5.67 -21.52 8.58
CA GLY A 137 -6.90 -20.89 8.10
C GLY A 137 -8.05 -21.06 9.09
N LEU A 138 -8.24 -22.27 9.63
CA LEU A 138 -9.25 -22.50 10.66
C LEU A 138 -8.88 -21.82 11.98
N SER A 139 -7.60 -21.83 12.37
CA SER A 139 -7.15 -21.14 13.59
C SER A 139 -7.36 -19.63 13.52
N CYS A 140 -7.32 -19.02 12.33
CA CYS A 140 -7.68 -17.62 12.12
C CYS A 140 -9.19 -17.38 12.25
N LEU A 141 -10.02 -18.33 11.82
CA LEU A 141 -11.48 -18.19 11.84
C LEU A 141 -12.10 -18.54 13.20
N LYS A 142 -11.61 -19.60 13.85
CA LYS A 142 -12.09 -20.11 15.15
C LYS A 142 -10.93 -20.23 16.13
N ARG A 143 -10.59 -19.09 16.72
CA ARG A 143 -9.56 -18.99 17.77
C ARG A 143 -9.99 -19.85 18.96
N ASN A 144 -9.18 -20.85 19.33
CA ASN A 144 -9.41 -21.87 20.37
C ASN A 144 -10.23 -23.11 19.99
N SER A 145 -10.46 -23.38 18.71
CA SER A 145 -11.01 -24.69 18.32
C SER A 145 -9.99 -25.81 18.53
N PRO A 146 -10.42 -27.01 18.98
CA PRO A 146 -9.55 -28.17 19.04
C PRO A 146 -9.02 -28.51 17.63
N PRO A 147 -7.87 -29.20 17.51
CA PRO A 147 -7.34 -29.61 16.23
C PRO A 147 -8.41 -30.37 15.43
N LEU A 148 -8.46 -30.11 14.12
CA LEU A 148 -9.44 -30.71 13.24
C LEU A 148 -9.44 -32.23 13.34
N MET A 149 -10.64 -32.79 13.48
CA MET A 149 -10.86 -34.22 13.30
C MET A 149 -10.53 -34.62 11.86
N LEU A 150 -10.24 -35.90 11.63
CA LEU A 150 -9.77 -36.39 10.33
C LEU A 150 -10.83 -36.24 9.21
N GLU A 151 -12.11 -36.46 9.52
CA GLU A 151 -13.20 -36.40 8.53
C GLU A 151 -13.44 -34.99 7.97
N PRO A 152 -13.61 -33.93 8.79
CA PRO A 152 -13.78 -32.56 8.28
C PRO A 152 -12.55 -32.03 7.54
N TYR A 153 -11.36 -32.54 7.87
CA TYR A 153 -10.13 -32.20 7.15
C TYR A 153 -10.16 -32.68 5.70
N PHE A 154 -10.57 -33.93 5.44
CA PHE A 154 -10.65 -34.46 4.08
C PHE A 154 -11.67 -33.69 3.23
N ILE A 155 -12.83 -33.35 3.80
CA ILE A 155 -13.86 -32.55 3.11
C ILE A 155 -13.29 -31.18 2.72
N MET A 156 -12.63 -30.47 3.64
CA MET A 156 -12.03 -29.17 3.33
C MET A 156 -10.92 -29.27 2.29
N ARG A 157 -10.06 -30.29 2.39
CA ARG A 157 -8.99 -30.54 1.42
C ARG A 157 -9.57 -30.77 0.01
N ASP A 158 -10.63 -31.55 -0.09
CA ASP A 158 -11.29 -31.83 -1.37
C ASP A 158 -11.93 -30.56 -1.94
N SER A 159 -12.60 -29.76 -1.10
CA SER A 159 -13.13 -28.45 -1.49
C SER A 159 -12.03 -27.51 -1.99
N LEU A 160 -10.90 -27.39 -1.29
CA LEU A 160 -9.75 -26.57 -1.73
C LEU A 160 -9.21 -27.05 -3.09
N THR A 161 -9.10 -28.37 -3.27
CA THR A 161 -8.60 -28.97 -4.51
C THR A 161 -9.58 -28.72 -5.69
N GLN A 162 -10.89 -28.74 -5.44
CA GLN A 162 -11.90 -28.38 -6.44
C GLN A 162 -11.88 -26.88 -6.76
N CYS A 163 -11.79 -26.04 -5.73
CA CYS A 163 -11.70 -24.59 -5.87
C CYS A 163 -10.42 -24.16 -6.62
N GLU A 164 -9.34 -24.93 -6.55
CA GLU A 164 -8.10 -24.64 -7.27
C GLU A 164 -8.34 -24.53 -8.79
N LEU A 165 -9.01 -25.53 -9.37
CA LEU A 165 -9.31 -25.54 -10.80
C LEU A 165 -10.31 -24.43 -11.17
N LEU A 166 -11.27 -24.15 -10.29
CA LEU A 166 -12.22 -23.05 -10.46
C LEU A 166 -11.48 -21.70 -10.50
N LEU A 167 -10.60 -21.45 -9.54
CA LEU A 167 -9.80 -20.22 -9.46
C LEU A 167 -8.99 -20.02 -10.74
N MET A 168 -8.28 -21.07 -11.20
CA MET A 168 -7.51 -21.02 -12.45
C MET A 168 -8.38 -20.67 -13.67
N ARG A 169 -9.60 -21.20 -13.76
CA ARG A 169 -10.54 -20.87 -14.84
C ARG A 169 -11.01 -19.42 -14.76
N VAL A 170 -11.35 -18.93 -13.57
CA VAL A 170 -11.81 -17.55 -13.37
C VAL A 170 -10.73 -16.54 -13.73
N ILE A 171 -9.45 -16.83 -13.46
CA ILE A 171 -8.31 -15.99 -13.86
C ILE A 171 -7.81 -16.24 -15.30
N ASN A 172 -8.54 -17.03 -16.10
CA ASN A 172 -8.17 -17.43 -17.47
C ASN A 172 -6.78 -18.06 -17.59
N PHE A 173 -6.33 -18.80 -16.58
CA PHE A 173 -4.98 -19.40 -16.52
C PHE A 173 -3.84 -18.37 -16.65
N LYS A 174 -4.11 -17.08 -16.43
CA LYS A 174 -3.09 -16.02 -16.38
C LYS A 174 -2.42 -15.99 -15.00
N LEU A 175 -1.54 -16.96 -14.78
CA LEU A 175 -0.84 -17.19 -13.50
C LEU A 175 0.39 -16.29 -13.31
N LYS A 176 0.88 -15.64 -14.37
CA LYS A 176 1.97 -14.67 -14.25
C LYS A 176 1.39 -13.33 -13.84
N VAL A 177 1.76 -12.87 -12.64
CA VAL A 177 1.36 -11.58 -12.09
C VAL A 177 2.58 -10.67 -12.01
N ASP A 178 2.50 -9.50 -12.61
CA ASP A 178 3.50 -8.46 -12.45
C ASP A 178 3.29 -7.75 -11.12
N LEU A 179 4.23 -7.96 -10.19
CA LEU A 179 4.14 -7.43 -8.84
C LEU A 179 4.83 -6.06 -8.73
N PRO A 180 4.21 -5.07 -8.03
CA PRO A 180 4.79 -3.74 -7.82
C PRO A 180 6.10 -3.75 -7.02
N HIS A 181 6.40 -4.82 -6.29
CA HIS A 181 7.64 -4.97 -5.51
C HIS A 181 8.92 -4.83 -6.35
N LYS A 182 8.90 -5.31 -7.61
CA LYS A 182 10.05 -5.21 -8.51
C LYS A 182 10.37 -3.74 -8.83
N TYR A 183 9.34 -2.97 -9.18
CA TYR A 183 9.47 -1.55 -9.52
C TYR A 183 9.86 -0.71 -8.31
N LEU A 184 9.27 -1.01 -7.16
CA LEU A 184 9.61 -0.33 -5.91
C LEU A 184 11.12 -0.43 -5.60
N LEU A 185 11.71 -1.62 -5.77
CA LEU A 185 13.15 -1.81 -5.53
C LEU A 185 14.01 -0.98 -6.49
N HIS A 186 13.65 -0.94 -7.76
CA HIS A 186 14.35 -0.13 -8.76
C HIS A 186 14.27 1.37 -8.43
N TYR A 187 13.10 1.85 -8.02
CA TYR A 187 12.90 3.26 -7.65
C TYR A 187 13.63 3.64 -6.37
N LEU A 188 13.63 2.79 -5.35
CA LEU A 188 14.38 3.02 -4.12
C LEU A 188 15.89 3.03 -4.36
N SER A 189 16.40 2.20 -5.29
CA SER A 189 17.82 2.22 -5.67
C SER A 189 18.19 3.53 -6.37
N ALA A 190 17.39 3.98 -7.33
CA ALA A 190 17.62 5.26 -8.01
C ALA A 190 17.57 6.45 -7.03
N LEU A 191 16.60 6.42 -6.11
CA LEU A 191 16.42 7.46 -5.10
C LEU A 191 17.60 7.54 -4.13
N LYS A 192 18.18 6.40 -3.76
CA LYS A 192 19.38 6.33 -2.92
C LYS A 192 20.57 7.02 -3.58
N ASP A 193 20.71 6.89 -4.89
CA ASP A 193 21.79 7.53 -5.65
C ASP A 193 21.58 9.05 -5.76
N TRP A 194 20.32 9.52 -5.79
CA TRP A 194 19.99 10.94 -5.90
C TRP A 194 20.06 11.72 -4.58
N ILE A 195 19.63 11.12 -3.46
CA ILE A 195 19.56 11.80 -2.15
C ILE A 195 20.89 11.66 -1.37
N GLY A 196 21.72 10.67 -1.72
CA GLY A 196 22.96 10.37 -1.02
C GLY A 196 22.74 9.37 0.12
N LYS A 197 23.75 8.51 0.34
CA LYS A 197 23.67 7.36 1.27
C LYS A 197 23.45 7.76 2.73
N ASP A 198 23.92 8.93 3.14
CA ASP A 198 23.90 9.36 4.55
C ASP A 198 22.48 9.74 5.01
N THR A 199 21.73 10.46 4.17
CA THR A 199 20.32 10.81 4.41
C THR A 199 19.44 9.56 4.36
N PHE A 200 19.72 8.63 3.44
CA PHE A 200 18.94 7.41 3.26
C PHE A 200 19.09 6.41 4.42
N ASN A 201 20.25 6.39 5.08
CA ASN A 201 20.44 5.58 6.29
C ASN A 201 19.78 6.22 7.52
N THR A 202 19.65 7.54 7.53
CA THR A 202 19.03 8.28 8.63
C THR A 202 17.50 8.22 8.56
N ILE A 203 16.93 8.21 7.36
CA ILE A 203 15.48 8.24 7.14
C ILE A 203 15.01 6.89 6.55
N PRO A 204 14.17 6.12 7.25
CA PRO A 204 13.73 4.79 6.80
C PRO A 204 12.64 4.86 5.70
N VAL A 205 12.87 5.64 4.64
CA VAL A 205 11.96 5.82 3.49
C VAL A 205 11.65 4.47 2.83
N SER A 206 12.66 3.61 2.67
CA SER A 206 12.50 2.26 2.09
C SER A 206 11.52 1.40 2.87
N SER A 207 11.69 1.35 4.19
CA SER A 207 10.85 0.55 5.07
C SER A 207 9.41 1.08 5.06
N MET A 208 9.22 2.40 5.04
CA MET A 208 7.89 2.99 4.96
C MET A 208 7.22 2.71 3.62
N ALA A 209 7.91 2.93 2.50
CA ALA A 209 7.36 2.66 1.17
C ALA A 209 6.97 1.17 1.01
N TRP A 210 7.76 0.26 1.59
CA TRP A 210 7.44 -1.16 1.63
C TRP A 210 6.19 -1.50 2.45
N ARG A 211 5.98 -0.80 3.58
CA ARG A 211 4.77 -0.96 4.42
C ARG A 211 3.54 -0.45 3.70
N VAL A 212 3.59 0.78 3.15
CA VAL A 212 2.50 1.36 2.35
C VAL A 212 2.14 0.44 1.19
N LEU A 213 3.14 -0.18 0.54
CA LEU A 213 2.89 -1.14 -0.54
C LEU A 213 2.17 -2.40 -0.05
N GLN A 214 2.53 -2.94 1.12
CA GLN A 214 1.81 -4.07 1.72
C GLN A 214 0.36 -3.69 2.00
N ASP A 215 0.13 -2.48 2.51
CA ASP A 215 -1.19 -2.00 2.85
C ASP A 215 -2.09 -1.92 1.59
N CYS A 216 -1.52 -1.53 0.44
CA CYS A 216 -2.24 -1.48 -0.84
C CYS A 216 -2.88 -2.82 -1.24
N TYR A 217 -2.37 -3.96 -0.79
CA TYR A 217 -2.95 -5.27 -1.11
C TYR A 217 -4.23 -5.61 -0.32
N HIS A 218 -4.60 -4.82 0.69
CA HIS A 218 -5.90 -4.96 1.34
C HIS A 218 -7.07 -4.57 0.43
N SER A 219 -6.80 -3.82 -0.65
CA SER A 219 -7.79 -3.37 -1.61
C SER A 219 -7.47 -3.83 -3.04
N ASP A 220 -8.44 -3.66 -3.93
CA ASP A 220 -8.37 -4.02 -5.34
C ASP A 220 -7.53 -3.04 -6.20
N LEU A 221 -6.91 -2.04 -5.56
CA LEU A 221 -6.03 -1.03 -6.18
C LEU A 221 -4.92 -1.66 -7.03
N VAL A 222 -4.38 -2.79 -6.57
CA VAL A 222 -3.27 -3.50 -7.23
C VAL A 222 -3.70 -4.10 -8.59
N ILE A 223 -4.99 -4.38 -8.79
CA ILE A 223 -5.50 -4.89 -10.07
C ILE A 223 -5.93 -3.75 -10.99
N ARG A 224 -6.58 -2.73 -10.42
CA ARG A 224 -7.15 -1.63 -11.21
C ARG A 224 -6.09 -0.72 -11.83
N LYS A 225 -4.92 -0.59 -11.20
CA LYS A 225 -3.87 0.34 -11.63
C LYS A 225 -2.60 -0.43 -12.02
N ASN A 226 -1.76 0.19 -12.87
CA ASN A 226 -0.48 -0.38 -13.28
C ASN A 226 0.45 -0.51 -12.04
N ALA A 227 1.14 -1.65 -11.90
CA ALA A 227 2.08 -1.93 -10.82
C ALA A 227 3.18 -0.85 -10.70
N GLU A 228 3.59 -0.25 -11.81
CA GLU A 228 4.57 0.85 -11.84
C GLU A 228 4.05 2.10 -11.14
N LEU A 229 2.79 2.47 -11.39
CA LEU A 229 2.14 3.63 -10.80
C LEU A 229 1.98 3.46 -9.29
N VAL A 230 1.55 2.27 -8.85
CA VAL A 230 1.42 1.93 -7.43
C VAL A 230 2.76 2.09 -6.72
N ALA A 231 3.84 1.56 -7.29
CA ALA A 231 5.17 1.67 -6.71
C ALA A 231 5.65 3.12 -6.60
N VAL A 232 5.43 3.97 -7.62
CA VAL A 232 5.78 5.40 -7.56
C VAL A 232 4.98 6.12 -6.47
N THR A 233 3.69 5.85 -6.37
CA THR A 233 2.83 6.48 -5.35
C THR A 233 3.26 6.10 -3.94
N CYS A 234 3.59 4.84 -3.68
CA CYS A 234 4.10 4.42 -2.37
C CYS A 234 5.40 5.13 -1.97
N VAL A 235 6.32 5.33 -2.91
CA VAL A 235 7.57 6.07 -2.65
C VAL A 235 7.30 7.56 -2.44
N THR A 236 6.42 8.15 -3.26
CA THR A 236 6.04 9.57 -3.15
C THR A 236 5.39 9.84 -1.80
N MET A 237 4.46 8.98 -1.38
CA MET A 237 3.83 9.06 -0.07
C MET A 237 4.85 8.93 1.07
N ALA A 238 5.79 7.98 0.97
CA ALA A 238 6.86 7.85 1.98
C ALA A 238 7.74 9.11 2.08
N LEU A 239 8.10 9.70 0.94
CA LEU A 239 8.88 10.95 0.88
C LEU A 239 8.13 12.12 1.50
N GLU A 240 6.84 12.27 1.18
CA GLU A 240 5.96 13.30 1.75
C GLU A 240 5.81 13.17 3.26
N LEU A 241 5.68 11.93 3.78
CA LEU A 241 5.58 11.67 5.21
C LEU A 241 6.84 12.05 5.99
N TYR A 242 8.02 11.84 5.42
CA TYR A 242 9.30 12.24 6.02
C TYR A 242 9.69 13.69 5.70
N GLY A 243 8.96 14.38 4.82
CA GLY A 243 9.26 15.75 4.39
C GLY A 243 10.55 15.85 3.57
N VAL A 244 10.94 14.77 2.89
CA VAL A 244 12.16 14.74 2.06
C VAL A 244 11.80 15.25 0.67
N VAL A 245 12.37 16.39 0.31
CA VAL A 245 12.23 16.94 -1.04
C VAL A 245 13.35 16.37 -1.91
N VAL A 246 12.97 15.58 -2.91
CA VAL A 246 13.91 15.12 -3.94
C VAL A 246 14.31 16.33 -4.78
N PRO A 247 15.61 16.58 -5.03
CA PRO A 247 16.03 17.62 -5.96
C PRO A 247 15.40 17.37 -7.32
N HIS A 248 14.49 18.24 -7.75
CA HIS A 248 13.79 18.14 -9.03
C HIS A 248 13.88 19.48 -9.78
N ASP A 249 13.92 19.44 -11.10
CA ASP A 249 13.68 20.63 -11.91
C ASP A 249 12.24 21.12 -11.68
N LEU A 250 12.05 22.45 -11.62
CA LEU A 250 10.74 23.07 -11.32
C LEU A 250 9.63 22.72 -12.33
N THR A 251 9.98 22.16 -13.48
CA THR A 251 9.07 21.86 -14.60
C THR A 251 8.68 20.39 -14.71
N THR A 252 9.47 19.46 -14.18
CA THR A 252 9.20 18.01 -14.29
C THR A 252 9.34 17.34 -12.93
N PRO A 253 8.26 16.76 -12.39
CA PRO A 253 8.35 16.04 -11.13
C PRO A 253 9.26 14.80 -11.30
N TRP A 254 10.02 14.48 -10.24
CA TRP A 254 11.08 13.46 -10.26
C TRP A 254 10.63 12.07 -10.78
N TYR A 255 9.35 11.72 -10.61
CA TYR A 255 8.81 10.45 -11.08
C TYR A 255 8.60 10.35 -12.60
N THR A 256 8.55 11.48 -13.33
CA THR A 256 8.48 11.47 -14.81
C THR A 256 9.76 10.95 -15.45
N VAL A 257 10.89 11.10 -14.75
CA VAL A 257 12.19 10.52 -15.12
C VAL A 257 12.18 9.00 -15.00
N LEU A 258 11.41 8.47 -14.05
CA LEU A 258 11.28 7.03 -13.82
C LEU A 258 10.25 6.38 -14.74
N HIS A 259 9.16 7.10 -15.07
CA HIS A 259 8.15 6.61 -15.99
C HIS A 259 7.43 7.73 -16.76
N THR A 260 7.50 7.68 -18.08
CA THR A 260 6.95 8.72 -18.98
C THR A 260 5.42 8.79 -18.97
N SER A 261 4.71 7.71 -18.60
CA SER A 261 3.23 7.71 -18.51
C SER A 261 2.69 8.10 -17.13
N CYS A 262 3.55 8.52 -16.19
CA CYS A 262 3.14 8.85 -14.83
C CYS A 262 2.73 10.33 -14.72
N THR A 263 1.44 10.61 -14.82
CA THR A 263 0.88 11.96 -14.64
C THR A 263 0.73 12.29 -13.16
N LYS A 264 1.01 13.54 -12.78
CA LYS A 264 0.84 14.06 -11.41
C LYS A 264 -0.57 13.79 -10.85
N ASP A 265 -1.59 13.92 -11.70
CA ASP A 265 -2.98 13.72 -11.31
C ASP A 265 -3.28 12.26 -10.94
N ALA A 266 -2.68 11.30 -11.66
CA ALA A 266 -2.86 9.88 -11.38
C ALA A 266 -2.18 9.45 -10.06
N VAL A 267 -1.00 10.02 -9.77
CA VAL A 267 -0.32 9.80 -8.48
C VAL A 267 -1.17 10.36 -7.34
N SER A 268 -1.67 11.59 -7.49
CA SER A 268 -2.53 12.25 -6.50
C SER A 268 -3.81 11.45 -6.24
N GLU A 269 -4.53 11.04 -7.30
CA GLU A 269 -5.73 10.21 -7.21
C GLU A 269 -5.48 8.90 -6.45
N LEU A 270 -4.35 8.25 -6.73
CA LEU A 270 -3.99 7.00 -6.05
C LEU A 270 -3.60 7.23 -4.59
N THR A 271 -2.90 8.34 -4.29
CA THR A 271 -2.59 8.75 -2.92
C THR A 271 -3.87 8.93 -2.10
N PHE A 272 -4.91 9.57 -2.66
CA PHE A 272 -6.21 9.68 -1.99
C PHE A 272 -6.86 8.32 -1.75
N GLN A 273 -6.87 7.44 -2.75
CA GLN A 273 -7.42 6.09 -2.60
C GLN A 273 -6.71 5.28 -1.50
N ILE A 274 -5.40 5.47 -1.35
CA ILE A 274 -4.63 4.86 -0.25
C ILE A 274 -5.01 5.51 1.10
N PHE A 275 -5.25 6.82 1.15
CA PHE A 275 -5.76 7.45 2.38
C PHE A 275 -7.14 6.95 2.77
N ASP A 276 -8.04 6.79 1.81
CA ASP A 276 -9.39 6.25 2.05
C ASP A 276 -9.31 4.82 2.60
N LEU A 277 -8.33 4.02 2.15
CA LEU A 277 -8.05 2.69 2.70
C LEU A 277 -7.75 2.75 4.20
N TYR A 278 -6.89 3.67 4.63
CA TYR A 278 -6.55 3.83 6.05
C TYR A 278 -7.75 4.31 6.89
N GLU A 279 -8.66 5.10 6.31
CA GLU A 279 -9.90 5.49 6.98
C GLU A 279 -10.87 4.30 7.12
N MET A 280 -10.95 3.45 6.10
CA MET A 280 -11.70 2.19 6.17
C MET A 280 -11.11 1.23 7.21
N GLU A 281 -9.79 1.13 7.31
CA GLU A 281 -9.13 0.34 8.36
C GLU A 281 -9.49 0.85 9.76
N ASN A 282 -9.46 2.18 9.96
CA ASN A 282 -9.81 2.80 11.24
C ASN A 282 -11.28 2.60 11.61
N THR A 283 -12.15 2.39 10.63
CA THR A 283 -13.57 2.07 10.83
C THR A 283 -13.77 0.61 11.28
N LEU A 284 -12.78 -0.26 11.12
CA LEU A 284 -12.84 -1.61 11.65
C LEU A 284 -12.54 -1.59 13.14
N GLU A 285 -13.60 -1.58 13.95
CA GLU A 285 -13.50 -1.80 15.38
C GLU A 285 -12.72 -3.10 15.66
N PHE A 286 -11.52 -2.92 16.21
CA PHE A 286 -10.73 -3.98 16.79
C PHE A 286 -11.46 -4.52 18.03
N ILE A 287 -11.42 -5.83 18.24
CA ILE A 287 -11.96 -6.41 19.47
C ILE A 287 -11.20 -5.77 20.63
N LYS A 288 -11.89 -4.97 21.45
CA LYS A 288 -11.38 -4.57 22.75
C LYS A 288 -11.29 -5.86 23.58
N THR A 289 -10.11 -6.45 23.66
CA THR A 289 -9.75 -7.38 24.74
C THR A 289 -9.92 -6.73 26.11
#